data_AF-A0A2K5LMV4-F1
#
_entry.id   AF-A0A2K5LMV4-F1
#
_cell.length_a   1.000
_cell.length_b   1.000
_cell.length_c   1.000
_cell.angle_alpha   90.00
_cell.angle_beta   90.00
_cell.angle_gamma   90.00
#
_symmetry.space_group_name_H-M   'P 1'
#
loop_
_entity.id
_entity.type
_entity.pdbx_description
1 polymer ?
#
loop_
_entity_poly.entity_id
_entity_poly.type
_entity_poly.pdbx_seq_one_letter_code
_entity_poly.pdbx_strand_id
1 'polypeptide(L)'
;MDKLSSIRLEDLPVTIINIYFLQVISELREKLDLQHCVLPSRLQASQVKLKSKGRARKSRKQHQSCVILLFDVIKSAIRYEKTISEAWIKAIENTASVSEHKIFDLVMLFIIYSSNTQTKKYIERCCIQEQLLQSTFSVHYLVLKDMCSSILSLAQSFPHSLDQSIISFGSLLYKYAFKFFDTYCQQEVVGALVTHICSGNEAEVDTALDVLLELVVLNPSAMMMNAVFVKASYCTLAFSKQNEASSHIQVRAVFPPQPPEYLGQQVPAMSLGPIF
;
A
#
# COMPACT_ATOMS: atom_id res chain seq x y z
N MET A 1 37.11 -4.29 -7.15
CA MET A 1 36.97 -4.83 -8.53
C MET A 1 37.53 -6.26 -8.63
N ASP A 2 37.72 -6.93 -7.49
CA ASP A 2 38.49 -8.18 -7.37
C ASP A 2 37.71 -9.45 -7.74
N LYS A 3 36.44 -9.31 -8.12
CA LYS A 3 35.59 -10.42 -8.60
C LYS A 3 35.69 -10.65 -10.11
N LEU A 4 36.24 -9.73 -10.90
CA LEU A 4 36.34 -9.87 -12.35
C LEU A 4 37.36 -10.94 -12.79
N SER A 5 38.35 -11.25 -11.95
CA SER A 5 39.40 -12.23 -12.24
C SER A 5 38.93 -13.69 -12.11
N SER A 6 37.77 -13.95 -11.48
CA SER A 6 37.23 -15.30 -11.27
C SER A 6 36.07 -15.65 -12.22
N ILE A 7 35.72 -14.75 -13.15
CA ILE A 7 34.55 -14.92 -14.04
C ILE A 7 35.01 -15.67 -15.28
N ARG A 8 34.24 -16.69 -15.67
CA ARG A 8 34.48 -17.41 -16.93
C ARG A 8 34.33 -16.43 -18.08
N LEU A 9 35.21 -16.52 -19.08
CA LEU A 9 35.23 -15.57 -20.21
C LEU A 9 33.87 -15.48 -20.94
N GLU A 10 33.11 -16.58 -20.92
CA GLU A 10 31.75 -16.71 -21.47
C GLU A 10 30.71 -15.84 -20.75
N ASP A 11 30.88 -15.58 -19.45
CA ASP A 11 29.95 -14.79 -18.61
C ASP A 11 30.34 -13.30 -18.53
N LEU A 12 31.49 -12.94 -19.12
CA LEU A 12 32.04 -11.58 -19.06
C LEU A 12 31.11 -10.53 -19.70
N PRO A 13 30.50 -10.75 -20.89
CA PRO A 13 29.59 -9.77 -21.49
C PRO A 13 28.37 -9.49 -20.60
N VAL A 14 27.77 -10.54 -20.03
CA VAL A 14 26.61 -10.43 -19.13
C VAL A 14 26.98 -9.67 -17.86
N THR A 15 28.17 -9.95 -17.31
CA THR A 15 28.68 -9.26 -16.12
C THR A 15 28.89 -7.76 -16.39
N ILE A 16 29.50 -7.40 -17.53
CA ILE A 16 29.73 -6.00 -17.91
C ILE A 16 28.40 -5.25 -18.02
N ILE A 17 27.41 -5.85 -18.70
CA ILE A 17 26.07 -5.27 -18.85
C ILE A 17 25.42 -5.03 -17.48
N ASN A 18 25.50 -5.99 -16.57
CA ASN A 18 24.94 -5.86 -15.22
C ASN A 18 25.64 -4.76 -14.40
N ILE A 19 26.96 -4.62 -14.51
CA ILE A 19 27.70 -3.53 -13.85
C ILE A 19 27.26 -2.18 -14.42
N TYR A 20 27.11 -2.08 -15.75
CA TYR A 20 26.66 -0.88 -16.41
C TYR A 20 25.25 -0.47 -15.94
N PHE A 21 24.28 -1.40 -15.95
CA PHE A 21 22.92 -1.12 -15.46
C PHE A 21 22.91 -0.69 -13.99
N LEU A 22 23.68 -1.37 -13.14
CA LEU A 22 23.79 -1.00 -11.72
C LEU A 22 24.32 0.42 -11.55
N GLN A 23 25.38 0.78 -12.27
CA GLN A 23 25.96 2.13 -12.20
C GLN A 23 24.98 3.20 -12.66
N VAL A 24 24.32 2.98 -13.81
CA VAL A 24 23.31 3.90 -14.36
C VAL A 24 22.13 4.06 -13.40
N ILE A 25 21.66 2.96 -12.79
CA ILE A 25 20.55 3.00 -11.84
C ILE A 25 20.92 3.69 -10.54
N SER A 26 22.12 3.44 -10.00
CA SER A 26 22.60 4.18 -8.81
C SER A 26 22.68 5.68 -9.09
N GLU A 27 23.19 6.08 -10.25
CA GLU A 27 23.22 7.49 -10.66
C GLU A 27 21.81 8.07 -10.83
N LEU A 28 20.89 7.31 -11.42
CA LEU A 28 19.49 7.71 -11.58
C LEU A 28 18.78 7.88 -10.22
N ARG A 29 19.00 6.94 -9.30
CA ARG A 29 18.49 6.98 -7.91
C ARG A 29 19.00 8.20 -7.16
N GLU A 30 20.26 8.59 -7.35
CA GLU A 30 20.83 9.77 -6.70
C GLU A 30 20.30 11.08 -7.29
N LYS A 31 20.12 11.14 -8.62
CA LYS A 31 19.72 12.37 -9.31
C LYS A 31 18.21 12.63 -9.30
N LEU A 32 17.38 11.60 -9.16
CA LEU A 32 15.93 11.74 -9.10
C LEU A 32 15.46 12.01 -7.66
N ASP A 33 15.29 13.30 -7.31
CA ASP A 33 14.60 13.68 -6.08
C ASP A 33 13.08 13.70 -6.31
N LEU A 34 12.41 12.64 -5.84
CA LEU A 34 10.96 12.53 -5.86
C LEU A 34 10.27 12.95 -4.54
N GLN A 35 11.03 13.43 -3.54
CA GLN A 35 10.45 14.04 -2.34
C GLN A 35 9.89 15.43 -2.64
N HIS A 36 10.62 16.20 -3.47
CA HIS A 36 10.20 17.54 -3.89
C HIS A 36 9.68 17.61 -5.32
N CYS A 37 9.93 16.57 -6.13
CA CYS A 37 9.61 16.49 -7.56
C CYS A 37 9.66 17.85 -8.29
N VAL A 38 10.69 18.67 -8.07
CA VAL A 38 10.97 19.76 -9.01
C VAL A 38 11.73 19.10 -10.15
N LEU A 39 11.03 18.74 -11.23
CA LEU A 39 11.68 18.28 -12.45
C LEU A 39 12.82 19.26 -12.78
N PRO A 40 14.06 18.81 -13.05
CA PRO A 40 15.16 19.72 -13.35
C PRO A 40 14.71 20.70 -14.44
N SER A 41 14.86 22.00 -14.17
CA SER A 41 14.38 23.11 -15.02
C SER A 41 14.81 23.02 -16.48
N ARG A 42 15.79 22.17 -16.81
CA ARG A 42 16.23 21.84 -18.17
C ARG A 42 15.18 21.15 -19.04
N LEU A 43 14.18 20.47 -18.48
CA LEU A 43 13.11 19.83 -19.26
C LEU A 43 11.86 20.73 -19.45
N GLN A 44 11.76 21.85 -18.72
CA GLN A 44 10.63 22.80 -18.86
C GLN A 44 10.86 23.89 -19.90
N ALA A 45 11.94 23.83 -20.68
CA ALA A 45 12.31 24.90 -21.61
C ALA A 45 11.42 25.02 -22.87
N SER A 46 10.38 24.19 -23.06
CA SER A 46 9.54 24.25 -24.27
C SER A 46 8.13 24.82 -24.11
N GLN A 47 7.67 25.21 -22.92
CA GLN A 47 6.29 25.72 -22.76
C GLN A 47 6.22 27.24 -22.54
N VAL A 48 6.06 27.89 -23.69
CA VAL A 48 5.62 29.26 -24.00
C VAL A 48 4.98 30.04 -22.85
N LYS A 49 5.52 31.25 -22.63
CA LYS A 49 4.97 32.37 -21.86
C LYS A 49 3.48 32.58 -22.16
N LEU A 50 2.61 32.50 -21.16
CA LEU A 50 1.39 33.32 -21.06
C LEU A 50 0.94 33.44 -19.59
N LYS A 51 0.77 34.70 -19.15
CA LYS A 51 0.36 35.12 -17.81
C LYS A 51 -1.12 34.76 -17.55
N SER A 52 -1.45 34.16 -16.40
CA SER A 52 -2.71 34.40 -15.66
C SER A 52 -2.74 33.69 -14.30
N LYS A 53 -3.50 34.25 -13.35
CA LYS A 53 -3.63 33.88 -11.92
C LYS A 53 -4.28 32.51 -11.62
N GLY A 54 -4.32 31.57 -12.58
CA GLY A 54 -4.80 30.18 -12.39
C GLY A 54 -3.70 29.10 -12.36
N ARG A 55 -2.44 29.53 -12.27
CA ARG A 55 -1.25 28.72 -12.61
C ARG A 55 -0.95 27.56 -11.65
N ALA A 56 -1.24 27.70 -10.35
CA ALA A 56 -0.86 26.70 -9.35
C ALA A 56 -1.59 25.35 -9.51
N ARG A 57 -2.90 25.37 -9.76
CA ARG A 57 -3.71 24.15 -9.89
C ARG A 57 -3.48 23.42 -11.22
N LYS A 58 -3.23 24.17 -12.31
CA LYS A 58 -2.80 23.59 -13.61
C LYS A 58 -1.39 23.01 -13.53
N SER A 59 -0.46 23.73 -12.92
CA SER A 59 0.92 23.26 -12.69
C SER A 59 0.96 21.97 -11.89
N ARG A 60 0.19 21.87 -10.78
CA ARG A 60 0.17 20.67 -9.94
C ARG A 60 -0.41 19.44 -10.65
N LYS A 61 -1.47 19.61 -11.46
CA LYS A 61 -2.04 18.53 -12.28
C LYS A 61 -1.09 18.08 -13.38
N GLN A 62 -0.49 19.03 -14.10
CA GLN A 62 0.52 18.72 -15.13
C GLN A 62 1.73 18.00 -14.53
N HIS A 63 2.13 18.41 -13.32
CA HIS A 63 3.23 17.81 -12.60
C HIS A 63 2.96 16.37 -12.18
N GLN A 64 1.78 16.08 -11.59
CA GLN A 64 1.36 14.71 -11.29
C GLN A 64 1.28 13.84 -12.55
N SER A 65 0.83 14.40 -13.67
CA SER A 65 0.79 13.68 -14.96
C SER A 65 2.20 13.29 -15.45
N CYS A 66 3.20 14.16 -15.32
CA CYS A 66 4.58 13.81 -15.66
C CYS A 66 5.16 12.70 -14.77
N VAL A 67 4.86 12.73 -13.47
CA VAL A 67 5.31 11.70 -12.52
C VAL A 67 4.68 10.35 -12.85
N ILE A 68 3.38 10.32 -13.15
CA ILE A 68 2.68 9.09 -13.57
C ILE A 68 3.33 8.54 -14.85
N LEU A 69 3.54 9.37 -15.88
CA LEU A 69 4.17 8.95 -17.13
C LEU A 69 5.60 8.43 -16.92
N LEU A 70 6.39 9.06 -16.04
CA LEU A 70 7.72 8.60 -15.68
C LEU A 70 7.65 7.18 -15.10
N PHE A 71 6.77 6.96 -14.14
CA PHE A 71 6.60 5.63 -13.54
C PHE A 71 5.99 4.62 -14.51
N ASP A 72 5.17 5.03 -15.48
CA ASP A 72 4.68 4.13 -16.54
C ASP A 72 5.82 3.65 -17.45
N VAL A 73 6.74 4.55 -17.83
CA VAL A 73 7.94 4.19 -18.58
C VAL A 73 8.83 3.24 -17.78
N ILE A 74 9.04 3.52 -16.49
CA ILE A 74 9.83 2.66 -15.60
C ILE A 74 9.18 1.28 -15.41
N LYS A 75 7.86 1.23 -15.15
CA LYS A 75 7.07 -0.01 -15.03
C LYS A 75 7.21 -0.86 -16.31
N SER A 76 7.13 -0.22 -17.48
CA SER A 76 7.33 -0.88 -18.76
C SER A 76 8.74 -1.46 -18.88
N ALA A 77 9.79 -0.67 -18.61
CA ALA A 77 11.18 -1.13 -18.68
C ALA A 77 11.44 -2.33 -17.76
N ILE A 78 10.95 -2.30 -16.51
CA ILE A 78 11.10 -3.39 -15.54
C ILE A 78 10.36 -4.65 -15.97
N ARG A 79 9.19 -4.51 -16.61
CA ARG A 79 8.39 -5.64 -17.10
C ARG A 79 9.12 -6.42 -18.19
N TYR A 80 9.83 -5.73 -19.08
CA TYR A 80 10.49 -6.34 -20.23
C TYR A 80 11.94 -6.76 -19.95
N GLU A 81 12.64 -6.06 -19.06
CA GLU A 81 14.07 -6.29 -18.78
C GLU A 81 14.31 -6.64 -17.32
N LYS A 82 14.48 -7.94 -17.05
CA LYS A 82 14.73 -8.46 -15.69
C LYS A 82 16.00 -7.89 -15.07
N THR A 83 17.03 -7.65 -15.87
CA THR A 83 18.32 -7.07 -15.45
C THR A 83 18.14 -5.69 -14.82
N ILE A 84 17.19 -4.88 -15.30
CA ILE A 84 16.86 -3.56 -14.73
C ILE A 84 16.29 -3.74 -13.31
N SER A 85 15.37 -4.69 -13.12
CA SER A 85 14.79 -4.96 -11.79
C SER A 85 15.84 -5.43 -10.78
N GLU A 86 16.74 -6.32 -11.19
CA GLU A 86 17.81 -6.86 -10.36
C GLU A 86 18.84 -5.77 -9.99
N ALA A 87 19.18 -4.91 -10.95
CA ALA A 87 20.08 -3.79 -10.71
C ALA A 87 19.45 -2.73 -9.78
N TRP A 88 18.14 -2.49 -9.85
CA TRP A 88 17.42 -1.65 -8.90
C TRP A 88 17.44 -2.20 -7.48
N ILE A 89 17.11 -3.49 -7.31
CA ILE A 89 17.18 -4.14 -6.00
C ILE A 89 18.59 -4.01 -5.43
N LYS A 90 19.60 -4.33 -6.23
CA LYS A 90 21.00 -4.27 -5.80
C LYS A 90 21.47 -2.85 -5.48
N ALA A 91 20.99 -1.84 -6.20
CA ALA A 91 21.29 -0.44 -5.89
C ALA A 91 20.69 -0.03 -4.53
N ILE A 92 19.48 -0.49 -4.21
CA ILE A 92 18.84 -0.25 -2.92
C ILE A 92 19.58 -1.00 -1.81
N GLU A 93 19.90 -2.29 -1.99
CA GLU A 93 20.64 -3.11 -1.02
C GLU A 93 22.04 -2.57 -0.72
N ASN A 94 22.70 -1.93 -1.69
CA ASN A 94 24.03 -1.34 -1.51
C ASN A 94 24.02 0.00 -0.75
N THR A 95 22.84 0.51 -0.36
CA THR A 95 22.73 1.75 0.41
C THR A 95 23.31 1.54 1.81
N ALA A 96 24.17 2.44 2.27
CA ALA A 96 25.00 2.23 3.46
C ALA A 96 24.20 2.22 4.77
N SER A 97 23.11 2.98 4.83
CA SER A 97 22.25 3.08 6.01
C SER A 97 20.76 3.05 5.66
N VAL A 98 19.94 2.51 6.58
CA VAL A 98 18.48 2.47 6.42
C VAL A 98 17.88 3.88 6.32
N SER A 99 18.51 4.87 6.94
CA SER A 99 18.11 6.28 6.88
C SER A 99 18.34 6.95 5.51
N GLU A 100 19.17 6.37 4.66
CA GLU A 100 19.44 6.88 3.30
C GLU A 100 18.42 6.37 2.28
N HIS A 101 17.47 5.52 2.68
CA HIS A 101 16.39 5.11 1.81
C HIS A 101 15.45 6.28 1.51
N LYS A 102 15.12 6.42 0.22
CA LYS A 102 14.32 7.51 -0.33
C LYS A 102 12.91 7.00 -0.65
N ILE A 103 11.96 7.93 -0.78
CA ILE A 103 10.59 7.62 -1.24
C ILE A 103 10.63 6.82 -2.55
N PHE A 104 11.54 7.19 -3.44
CA PHE A 104 11.71 6.53 -4.72
C PHE A 104 12.02 5.04 -4.57
N ASP A 105 12.85 4.64 -3.59
CA ASP A 105 13.19 3.24 -3.35
C ASP A 105 11.94 2.42 -3.04
N LEU A 106 11.05 2.94 -2.20
CA LEU A 106 9.80 2.25 -1.86
C LEU A 106 8.87 2.11 -3.05
N VAL A 107 8.71 3.18 -3.85
CA VAL A 107 7.89 3.10 -5.06
C VAL A 107 8.47 2.07 -6.03
N MET A 108 9.79 2.05 -6.21
CA MET A 108 10.48 1.08 -7.05
C MET A 108 10.32 -0.35 -6.54
N LEU A 109 10.46 -0.58 -5.22
CA LEU A 109 10.25 -1.90 -4.61
C LEU A 109 8.83 -2.40 -4.83
N PHE A 110 7.81 -1.55 -4.67
CA PHE A 110 6.44 -1.94 -4.97
C PHE A 110 6.27 -2.27 -6.47
N ILE A 111 6.84 -1.46 -7.37
CA ILE A 111 6.75 -1.69 -8.83
C ILE A 111 7.34 -3.04 -9.20
N ILE A 112 8.52 -3.32 -8.68
CA ILE A 112 9.23 -4.58 -8.90
C ILE A 112 8.42 -5.73 -8.34
N TYR A 113 7.87 -5.60 -7.12
CA TYR A 113 7.04 -6.63 -6.52
C TYR A 113 5.76 -6.92 -7.31
N SER A 114 5.09 -5.87 -7.81
CA SER A 114 3.89 -6.04 -8.65
C SER A 114 4.17 -6.76 -9.98
N SER A 115 5.42 -6.71 -10.43
CA SER A 115 5.87 -7.41 -11.65
C SER A 115 6.42 -8.81 -11.34
N ASN A 116 6.99 -9.02 -10.15
CA ASN A 116 7.57 -10.28 -9.70
C ASN A 116 7.48 -10.43 -8.18
N THR A 117 6.54 -11.27 -7.72
CA THR A 117 6.28 -11.50 -6.28
C THR A 117 7.40 -12.23 -5.55
N GLN A 118 8.34 -12.88 -6.27
CA GLN A 118 9.51 -13.53 -5.65
C GLN A 118 10.49 -12.52 -5.02
N THR A 119 10.27 -11.23 -5.26
CA THR A 119 11.09 -10.13 -4.70
C THR A 119 10.66 -9.70 -3.30
N LYS A 120 9.63 -10.35 -2.71
CA LYS A 120 9.15 -10.12 -1.34
C LYS A 120 10.28 -9.95 -0.31
N LYS A 121 11.23 -10.89 -0.31
CA LYS A 121 12.38 -10.95 0.61
C LYS A 121 13.23 -9.68 0.63
N TYR A 122 13.24 -8.92 -0.46
CA TYR A 122 13.98 -7.66 -0.52
C TYR A 122 13.24 -6.55 0.21
N ILE A 123 11.91 -6.53 0.14
CA ILE A 123 11.08 -5.56 0.86
C ILE A 123 11.19 -5.79 2.37
N GLU A 124 11.16 -7.06 2.79
CA GLU A 124 11.33 -7.42 4.21
C GLU A 124 12.68 -6.93 4.78
N ARG A 125 13.75 -7.04 3.99
CA ARG A 125 15.11 -6.65 4.41
C ARG A 125 15.34 -5.15 4.50
N CYS A 126 14.56 -4.34 3.79
CA CYS A 126 14.82 -2.90 3.72
C CYS A 126 14.41 -2.14 4.99
N CYS A 127 13.93 -2.82 6.06
CA CYS A 127 13.56 -2.26 7.37
C CYS A 127 12.94 -0.86 7.27
N ILE A 128 11.81 -0.79 6.57
CA ILE A 128 11.26 0.47 6.09
C ILE A 128 10.67 1.25 7.27
N GLN A 129 11.17 2.46 7.50
CA GLN A 129 10.63 3.36 8.52
C GLN A 129 9.20 3.78 8.17
N GLU A 130 8.31 3.78 9.17
CA GLU A 130 6.90 4.20 9.00
C GLU A 130 6.77 5.58 8.35
N GLN A 131 7.63 6.54 8.74
CA GLN A 131 7.65 7.90 8.18
C GLN A 131 7.92 7.90 6.66
N LEU A 132 8.80 7.02 6.19
CA LEU A 132 9.11 6.89 4.77
C LEU A 132 7.93 6.30 4.01
N LEU A 133 7.28 5.28 4.59
CA LEU A 133 6.09 4.66 4.01
C LEU A 133 4.93 5.65 3.93
N GLN A 134 4.66 6.38 5.02
CA GLN A 134 3.63 7.42 5.07
C GLN A 134 3.87 8.48 3.99
N SER A 135 5.10 8.98 3.90
CA SER A 135 5.49 9.98 2.90
C SER A 135 5.28 9.44 1.49
N THR A 136 5.66 8.18 1.25
CA THR A 136 5.52 7.51 -0.04
C THR A 136 4.07 7.42 -0.51
N PHE A 137 3.17 6.93 0.36
CA PHE A 137 1.75 6.90 0.03
C PHE A 137 1.19 8.31 -0.15
N SER A 138 1.54 9.27 0.72
CA SER A 138 0.99 10.62 0.63
C SER A 138 1.36 11.36 -0.67
N VAL A 139 2.58 11.14 -1.19
CA VAL A 139 3.07 11.83 -2.39
C VAL A 139 2.69 11.07 -3.66
N HIS A 140 2.81 9.73 -3.66
CA HIS A 140 2.73 8.91 -4.87
C HIS A 140 1.54 7.94 -4.89
N TYR A 141 0.49 8.15 -4.09
CA TYR A 141 -0.69 7.26 -4.08
C TYR A 141 -1.29 7.01 -5.48
N LEU A 142 -1.25 7.99 -6.39
CA LEU A 142 -1.77 7.81 -7.77
C LEU A 142 -0.98 6.76 -8.56
N VAL A 143 0.33 6.66 -8.32
CA VAL A 143 1.18 5.65 -8.96
C VAL A 143 0.95 4.28 -8.31
N LEU A 144 0.78 4.26 -6.99
CA LEU A 144 0.61 3.04 -6.20
C LEU A 144 -0.80 2.44 -6.31
N LYS A 145 -1.81 3.23 -6.67
CA LYS A 145 -3.22 2.81 -6.74
C LYS A 145 -3.41 1.60 -7.66
N ASP A 146 -2.75 1.60 -8.81
CA ASP A 146 -2.85 0.51 -9.79
C ASP A 146 -2.25 -0.81 -9.28
N MET A 147 -1.55 -0.77 -8.15
CA MET A 147 -0.84 -1.88 -7.54
C MET A 147 -1.45 -2.28 -6.19
N CYS A 148 -2.68 -1.82 -5.89
CA CYS A 148 -3.39 -2.16 -4.65
C CYS A 148 -3.36 -3.67 -4.39
N SER A 149 -3.74 -4.51 -5.36
CA SER A 149 -3.76 -5.97 -5.20
C SER A 149 -2.40 -6.55 -4.81
N SER A 150 -1.31 -6.06 -5.41
CA SER A 150 0.04 -6.48 -5.05
C SER A 150 0.43 -5.99 -3.65
N ILE A 151 0.10 -4.76 -3.28
CA ILE A 151 0.37 -4.21 -1.95
C ILE A 151 -0.38 -5.02 -0.87
N LEU A 152 -1.64 -5.39 -1.12
CA LEU A 152 -2.42 -6.21 -0.21
C LEU A 152 -1.88 -7.63 -0.12
N SER A 153 -1.51 -8.25 -1.24
CA SER A 153 -0.87 -9.57 -1.24
C SER A 153 0.45 -9.57 -0.46
N LEU A 154 1.22 -8.49 -0.54
CA LEU A 154 2.43 -8.30 0.25
C LEU A 154 2.10 -8.20 1.75
N ALA A 155 1.13 -7.37 2.12
CA ALA A 155 0.69 -7.19 3.50
C ALA A 155 0.19 -8.50 4.12
N GLN A 156 -0.62 -9.28 3.39
CA GLN A 156 -1.15 -10.59 3.79
C GLN A 156 -0.05 -11.61 4.11
N SER A 157 1.15 -11.43 3.56
CA SER A 157 2.24 -12.39 3.69
C SER A 157 3.10 -12.18 4.94
N PHE A 158 2.87 -11.10 5.70
CA PHE A 158 3.67 -10.69 6.86
C PHE A 158 3.17 -11.11 8.25
N PRO A 159 1.88 -11.42 8.49
CA PRO A 159 1.40 -11.81 9.82
C PRO A 159 2.04 -13.07 10.40
N HIS A 160 2.64 -13.92 9.55
CA HIS A 160 3.35 -15.13 9.98
C HIS A 160 4.84 -14.92 10.26
N SER A 161 5.34 -13.68 10.16
CA SER A 161 6.72 -13.36 10.50
C SER A 161 6.97 -13.50 12.00
N LEU A 162 8.17 -13.91 12.40
CA LEU A 162 8.61 -13.84 13.80
C LEU A 162 9.14 -12.44 14.17
N ASP A 163 9.36 -11.58 13.17
CA ASP A 163 9.87 -10.23 13.36
C ASP A 163 8.70 -9.23 13.44
N GLN A 164 8.53 -8.64 14.64
CA GLN A 164 7.48 -7.65 14.91
C GLN A 164 7.57 -6.43 13.99
N SER A 165 8.76 -6.06 13.51
CA SER A 165 8.92 -4.95 12.58
C SER A 165 8.27 -5.24 11.23
N ILE A 166 8.33 -6.48 10.77
CA ILE A 166 7.70 -6.95 9.51
C ILE A 166 6.18 -7.01 9.68
N ILE A 167 5.69 -7.50 10.83
CA ILE A 167 4.25 -7.50 11.15
C ILE A 167 3.69 -6.07 11.19
N SER A 168 4.40 -5.17 11.87
CA SER A 168 4.06 -3.74 11.94
C SER A 168 4.07 -3.10 10.54
N PHE A 169 5.05 -3.42 9.71
CA PHE A 169 5.10 -2.95 8.33
C PHE A 169 3.88 -3.42 7.52
N GLY A 170 3.47 -4.69 7.63
CA GLY A 170 2.24 -5.19 7.00
C GLY A 170 0.98 -4.49 7.47
N SER A 171 0.89 -4.21 8.78
CA SER A 171 -0.21 -3.45 9.38
C SER A 171 -0.31 -2.02 8.80
N LEU A 172 0.85 -1.37 8.63
CA LEU A 172 0.93 -0.05 8.02
C LEU A 172 0.55 -0.08 6.53
N LEU A 173 0.86 -1.15 5.79
CA LEU A 173 0.41 -1.30 4.40
C LEU A 173 -1.12 -1.31 4.32
N TYR A 174 -1.80 -2.07 5.18
CA TYR A 174 -3.27 -2.04 5.26
C TYR A 174 -3.80 -0.66 5.60
N LYS A 175 -3.23 -0.01 6.63
CA LYS A 175 -3.60 1.34 7.06
C LYS A 175 -3.50 2.36 5.92
N TYR A 176 -2.36 2.40 5.23
CA TYR A 176 -2.15 3.38 4.16
C TYR A 176 -2.91 3.04 2.88
N ALA A 177 -3.07 1.76 2.55
CA ALA A 177 -3.94 1.34 1.46
C ALA A 177 -5.38 1.81 1.70
N PHE A 178 -5.93 1.58 2.90
CA PHE A 178 -7.27 2.04 3.26
C PHE A 178 -7.40 3.57 3.23
N LYS A 179 -6.37 4.29 3.71
CA LYS A 179 -6.36 5.75 3.77
C LYS A 179 -6.40 6.42 2.40
N PHE A 180 -5.60 5.93 1.46
CA PHE A 180 -5.29 6.66 0.23
C PHE A 180 -5.93 6.09 -1.03
N PHE A 181 -6.34 4.83 -1.03
CA PHE A 181 -6.95 4.20 -2.20
C PHE A 181 -8.48 4.33 -2.21
N ASP A 182 -9.09 3.85 -3.30
CA ASP A 182 -10.52 3.98 -3.52
C ASP A 182 -11.34 2.98 -2.71
N THR A 183 -12.67 3.13 -2.80
CA THR A 183 -13.62 2.32 -2.03
C THR A 183 -13.50 0.82 -2.31
N TYR A 184 -13.09 0.44 -3.52
CA TYR A 184 -12.84 -0.96 -3.87
C TYR A 184 -11.64 -1.51 -3.10
N CYS A 185 -10.51 -0.81 -3.14
CA CYS A 185 -9.33 -1.23 -2.39
C CYS A 185 -9.57 -1.20 -0.85
N GLN A 186 -10.35 -0.23 -0.36
CA GLN A 186 -10.78 -0.19 1.05
C GLN A 186 -11.57 -1.43 1.45
N GLN A 187 -12.48 -1.90 0.59
CA GLN A 187 -13.24 -3.12 0.81
C GLN A 187 -12.32 -4.35 0.84
N GLU A 188 -11.34 -4.44 -0.07
CA GLU A 188 -10.37 -5.53 -0.07
C GLU A 188 -9.50 -5.54 1.20
N VAL A 189 -9.08 -4.36 1.70
CA VAL A 189 -8.38 -4.23 2.98
C VAL A 189 -9.21 -4.81 4.13
N VAL A 190 -10.47 -4.38 4.26
CA VAL A 190 -11.35 -4.85 5.34
C VAL A 190 -11.62 -6.35 5.21
N GLY A 191 -11.83 -6.85 3.99
CA GLY A 191 -12.00 -8.29 3.74
C GLY A 191 -10.77 -9.12 4.12
N ALA A 192 -9.57 -8.64 3.81
CA ALA A 192 -8.32 -9.30 4.18
C ALA A 192 -8.12 -9.33 5.71
N LEU A 193 -8.37 -8.20 6.40
CA LEU A 193 -8.30 -8.13 7.86
C LEU A 193 -9.33 -9.05 8.53
N VAL A 194 -10.54 -9.14 7.99
CA VAL A 194 -11.56 -10.09 8.45
C VAL A 194 -11.08 -11.55 8.28
N THR A 195 -10.35 -11.85 7.21
CA THR A 195 -9.79 -13.18 7.00
C THR A 195 -8.70 -13.51 8.03
N HIS A 196 -7.82 -12.54 8.35
CA HIS A 196 -6.83 -12.69 9.42
C HIS A 196 -7.49 -12.92 10.79
N ILE A 197 -8.58 -12.21 11.08
CA ILE A 197 -9.38 -12.42 12.30
C ILE A 197 -9.98 -13.83 12.37
N CYS A 198 -10.26 -14.44 11.23
CA CYS A 198 -10.78 -15.80 11.13
C CYS A 198 -9.68 -16.87 11.01
N SER A 199 -8.39 -16.52 11.06
CA SER A 199 -7.29 -17.48 10.82
C SER A 199 -7.10 -18.49 11.95
N GLY A 200 -7.55 -18.15 13.16
CA GLY A 200 -7.38 -18.98 14.37
C GLY A 200 -6.03 -18.79 15.08
N ASN A 201 -5.14 -17.93 14.57
CA ASN A 201 -3.88 -17.59 15.23
C ASN A 201 -4.05 -16.31 16.07
N GLU A 202 -3.93 -16.41 17.39
CA GLU A 202 -4.20 -15.30 18.31
C GLU A 202 -3.40 -14.03 18.01
N ALA A 203 -2.09 -14.13 17.74
CA ALA A 203 -1.26 -12.96 17.47
C ALA A 203 -1.66 -12.24 16.16
N GLU A 204 -2.06 -13.02 15.16
CA GLU A 204 -2.54 -12.50 13.87
C GLU A 204 -3.92 -11.85 14.03
N VAL A 205 -4.80 -12.46 14.83
CA VAL A 205 -6.12 -11.94 15.17
C VAL A 205 -5.99 -10.60 15.91
N ASP A 206 -5.15 -10.54 16.94
CA ASP A 206 -4.92 -9.32 17.73
C ASP A 206 -4.40 -8.19 16.85
N THR A 207 -3.38 -8.48 16.03
CA THR A 207 -2.83 -7.49 15.07
C THR A 207 -3.91 -6.99 14.10
N ALA A 208 -4.73 -7.88 13.55
CA ALA A 208 -5.78 -7.50 12.61
C ALA A 208 -6.90 -6.68 13.27
N LEU A 209 -7.25 -6.98 14.52
CA LEU A 209 -8.20 -6.20 15.31
C LEU A 209 -7.65 -4.80 15.64
N ASP A 210 -6.38 -4.69 16.00
CA ASP A 210 -5.71 -3.42 16.25
C ASP A 210 -5.72 -2.54 15.00
N VAL A 211 -5.41 -3.12 13.83
CA VAL A 211 -5.51 -2.39 12.55
C VAL A 211 -6.95 -1.94 12.29
N LEU A 212 -7.96 -2.80 12.46
CA LEU A 212 -9.36 -2.41 12.27
C LEU A 212 -9.77 -1.25 13.20
N LEU A 213 -9.33 -1.26 14.46
CA LEU A 213 -9.55 -0.16 15.40
C LEU A 213 -8.95 1.15 14.88
N GLU A 214 -7.71 1.10 14.39
CA GLU A 214 -7.08 2.26 13.76
C GLU A 214 -7.84 2.75 12.52
N LEU A 215 -8.35 1.84 11.68
CA LEU A 215 -9.11 2.21 10.48
C LEU A 215 -10.42 2.92 10.83
N VAL A 216 -11.10 2.49 11.90
CA VAL A 216 -12.33 3.15 12.38
C VAL A 216 -12.05 4.57 12.83
N VAL A 217 -10.95 4.81 13.56
CA VAL A 217 -10.54 6.16 13.96
C VAL A 217 -10.13 6.99 12.74
N LEU A 218 -9.46 6.36 11.76
CA LEU A 218 -8.92 7.04 10.59
C LEU A 218 -9.99 7.54 9.62
N ASN A 219 -11.00 6.73 9.32
CA ASN A 219 -12.11 7.12 8.45
C ASN A 219 -13.39 6.32 8.78
N PRO A 220 -14.18 6.79 9.76
CA PRO A 220 -15.39 6.09 10.22
C PRO A 220 -16.41 5.88 9.10
N SER A 221 -16.58 6.84 8.19
CA SER A 221 -17.55 6.77 7.10
C SER A 221 -17.20 5.66 6.10
N ALA A 222 -15.92 5.55 5.71
CA ALA A 222 -15.46 4.46 4.85
C ALA A 222 -15.57 3.09 5.54
N MET A 223 -15.28 3.02 6.84
CA MET A 223 -15.44 1.78 7.62
C MET A 223 -16.91 1.36 7.75
N MET A 224 -17.82 2.31 7.91
CA MET A 224 -19.27 2.04 8.00
C MET A 224 -19.81 1.39 6.72
N MET A 225 -19.33 1.82 5.54
CA MET A 225 -19.71 1.18 4.28
C MET A 225 -19.28 -0.29 4.18
N ASN A 226 -18.27 -0.69 4.95
CA ASN A 226 -17.72 -2.05 4.98
C ASN A 226 -18.18 -2.86 6.20
N ALA A 227 -19.09 -2.33 7.03
CA ALA A 227 -19.50 -2.94 8.30
C ALA A 227 -20.14 -4.34 8.15
N VAL A 228 -20.74 -4.64 7.00
CA VAL A 228 -21.34 -5.97 6.71
C VAL A 228 -20.29 -7.09 6.82
N PHE A 229 -19.06 -6.84 6.35
CA PHE A 229 -17.98 -7.82 6.41
C PHE A 229 -17.54 -8.11 7.85
N VAL A 230 -17.47 -7.07 8.69
CA VAL A 230 -17.09 -7.21 10.10
C VAL A 230 -18.20 -7.89 10.91
N LYS A 231 -19.47 -7.64 10.58
CA LYS A 231 -20.59 -8.34 11.22
C LYS A 231 -20.59 -9.84 10.88
N ALA A 232 -20.25 -10.21 9.66
CA ALA A 232 -20.17 -11.61 9.25
C ALA A 232 -19.04 -12.36 9.96
N SER A 233 -17.89 -11.72 10.19
CA SER A 233 -16.78 -12.34 10.91
C SER A 233 -17.13 -12.65 12.37
N TYR A 234 -17.92 -11.79 13.02
CA TYR A 234 -18.45 -12.06 14.36
C TYR A 234 -19.34 -13.30 14.38
N CYS A 235 -20.18 -13.53 13.37
CA CYS A 235 -20.99 -14.74 13.31
C CYS A 235 -20.10 -16.00 13.22
N THR A 236 -19.03 -15.98 12.43
CA THR A 236 -18.10 -17.10 12.29
C THR A 236 -17.28 -17.30 13.57
N LEU A 237 -16.76 -16.22 14.16
CA LEU A 237 -15.98 -16.29 15.41
C LEU A 237 -16.83 -16.65 16.62
N ALA A 238 -18.07 -16.16 16.73
CA ALA A 238 -18.98 -16.55 17.80
C ALA A 238 -19.37 -18.04 17.69
N PHE A 239 -19.44 -18.57 16.46
CA PHE A 239 -19.62 -20.00 16.22
C PHE A 239 -18.37 -20.82 16.60
N SER A 240 -17.16 -20.29 16.37
CA SER A 240 -15.91 -21.00 16.67
C SER A 240 -15.44 -20.83 18.13
N LYS A 241 -15.74 -19.69 18.77
CA LYS A 241 -15.34 -19.31 20.14
C LYS A 241 -16.48 -19.40 21.15
N GLN A 242 -17.38 -20.38 21.03
CA GLN A 242 -18.32 -20.71 22.11
C GLN A 242 -17.64 -21.19 23.43
N ASN A 243 -16.33 -20.95 23.60
CA ASN A 243 -15.53 -21.30 24.76
C ASN A 243 -14.69 -20.16 25.40
N GLU A 244 -14.55 -18.94 24.84
CA GLU A 244 -13.72 -17.90 25.49
C GLU A 244 -14.22 -16.46 25.33
N ALA A 245 -14.44 -15.79 26.46
CA ALA A 245 -15.16 -14.52 26.60
C ALA A 245 -14.41 -13.24 26.16
N SER A 246 -13.14 -13.33 25.76
CA SER A 246 -12.28 -12.14 25.59
C SER A 246 -12.54 -11.36 24.28
N SER A 247 -12.93 -12.03 23.20
CA SER A 247 -13.13 -11.39 21.88
C SER A 247 -14.38 -10.50 21.79
N HIS A 248 -15.34 -10.66 22.71
CA HIS A 248 -16.60 -9.91 22.70
C HIS A 248 -16.45 -8.44 23.12
N ILE A 249 -15.40 -8.09 23.88
CA ILE A 249 -15.28 -6.77 24.51
C ILE A 249 -14.64 -5.75 23.56
N GLN A 250 -13.62 -6.14 22.78
CA GLN A 250 -12.91 -5.24 21.87
C GLN A 250 -13.76 -4.84 20.65
N VAL A 251 -14.53 -5.76 20.08
CA VAL A 251 -15.35 -5.49 18.88
C VAL A 251 -16.57 -4.60 19.19
N ARG A 252 -17.11 -4.67 20.41
CA ARG A 252 -18.20 -3.78 20.86
C ARG A 252 -17.76 -2.32 20.98
N ALA A 253 -16.45 -2.07 21.12
CA ALA A 253 -15.87 -0.73 21.05
C ALA A 253 -15.70 -0.23 19.60
N VAL A 254 -15.49 -1.14 18.64
CA VAL A 254 -15.32 -0.82 17.20
C VAL A 254 -16.65 -0.40 16.57
N PHE A 255 -17.76 -1.06 16.94
CA PHE A 255 -19.10 -0.75 16.43
C PHE A 255 -20.09 -0.66 17.58
N PRO A 256 -20.34 0.55 18.15
CA PRO A 256 -21.42 0.71 19.11
C PRO A 256 -22.77 0.41 18.43
N PRO A 257 -23.72 -0.24 19.13
CA PRO A 257 -25.06 -0.42 18.59
C PRO A 257 -25.64 0.95 18.24
N GLN A 258 -26.20 1.07 17.03
CA GLN A 258 -26.96 2.26 16.68
C GLN A 258 -28.10 2.42 17.69
N PRO A 259 -28.39 3.65 18.16
CA PRO A 259 -29.58 3.88 18.98
C PRO A 259 -30.81 3.43 18.17
N PRO A 260 -31.80 2.80 18.82
CA PRO A 260 -33.02 2.40 18.13
C PRO A 260 -33.71 3.65 17.58
N GLU A 261 -33.65 3.84 16.27
CA GLU A 261 -34.49 4.82 15.60
C GLU A 261 -35.95 4.36 15.70
N TYR A 262 -36.72 5.12 16.50
CA TYR A 262 -38.17 5.26 16.47
C TYR A 262 -39.02 3.97 16.53
N LEU A 263 -39.07 3.39 17.72
CA LEU A 263 -40.29 2.70 18.19
C LEU A 263 -41.28 3.78 18.65
N GLY A 264 -42.13 4.29 17.74
CA GLY A 264 -43.15 5.27 18.13
C GLY A 264 -43.77 6.08 17.00
N GLN A 265 -44.45 5.42 16.05
CA GLN A 265 -45.59 6.04 15.37
C GLN A 265 -46.70 5.01 15.23
N GLN A 266 -47.76 5.20 16.01
CA GLN A 266 -49.03 4.50 15.90
C GLN A 266 -49.56 4.67 14.48
N VAL A 267 -49.73 3.55 13.77
CA VAL A 267 -50.56 3.48 12.57
C VAL A 267 -52.02 3.64 13.03
N PRO A 268 -52.80 4.62 12.54
CA PRO A 268 -54.23 4.67 12.81
C PRO A 268 -54.91 3.51 12.09
N ALA A 269 -55.75 2.76 12.80
CA ALA A 269 -56.57 1.69 12.25
C ALA A 269 -57.45 2.22 11.11
N MET A 270 -57.22 1.73 9.89
CA MET A 270 -58.16 1.89 8.78
C MET A 270 -59.34 0.93 9.00
N SER A 271 -60.48 1.51 9.32
CA SER A 271 -61.80 0.87 9.33
C SER A 271 -62.13 0.38 7.91
N LEU A 272 -62.23 -0.94 7.73
CA LEU A 272 -62.83 -1.57 6.55
C LEU A 272 -64.35 -1.31 6.56
N GLY A 273 -64.81 -0.47 5.63
CA GLY A 273 -66.23 -0.37 5.27
C GLY A 273 -66.63 -1.45 4.26
N PRO A 274 -67.90 -1.87 4.21
CA PRO A 274 -68.32 -3.05 3.45
C PRO A 274 -68.39 -2.77 1.95
N ILE A 275 -67.95 -3.75 1.16
CA ILE A 275 -68.21 -3.83 -0.28
C ILE A 275 -69.45 -4.74 -0.45
N PHE A 276 -70.37 -4.32 -1.31
CA PHE A 276 -71.58 -5.03 -1.72
C PHE A 276 -71.35 -6.49 -2.13
#